data_AF-R7XYM7-F1
#
_entry.id   AF-R7XYM7-F1
#
_cell.length_a   1.000
_cell.length_b   1.000
_cell.length_c   1.000
_cell.angle_alpha   90.00
_cell.angle_beta   90.00
_cell.angle_gamma   90.00
#
_symmetry.space_group_name_H-M   'P 1'
#
loop_
_entity.id
_entity.type
_entity.pdbx_description
1 polymer ?
#
loop_
_entity_poly.entity_id
_entity_poly.type
_entity_poly.pdbx_seq_one_letter_code
_entity_poly.pdbx_strand_id
1 'polypeptide(L)'
;MQEDRRFHQLNEEFYSGNTPSTYFRDRLTLLALRAAKPEALVDAAGNGILWGQLWIASDDEGNAEMPEGYEDAARTRFIATESQVLFHHTVEALLRMVLAHEGRPECPWLEIAAQKDHGAFRVAVAELAKSSWSEERTARIAEVLMGGVPKEPTPEWIEHRDNAIRLIRMLAARLNSQSTLYNAAKHGLTMIGGTASIHFVPAAQNPDEPEFDPAAPSARVINERGVVGANGINDVYLEREGKAKTGYTWHHVTRWFSPEEAALLTHVSLILMDALWAVAKVRYLDQAPPVRMQWINGEVFDALGKIERGGPIQTWRRQVATEMADRPRAEEGTGDSPDSG
;
A
#
# COMPACT_ATOMS: atom_id res chain seq x y z
N MET A 1 -18.52 32.39 15.30
CA MET A 1 -19.87 32.38 14.65
C MET A 1 -19.83 32.46 13.12
N GLN A 2 -19.21 33.47 12.49
CA GLN A 2 -19.11 33.48 11.00
C GLN A 2 -18.03 32.51 10.48
N GLU A 3 -16.95 32.33 11.24
CA GLU A 3 -15.84 31.42 10.93
C GLU A 3 -16.24 29.94 11.12
N ASP A 4 -16.92 29.62 12.22
CA ASP A 4 -17.44 28.29 12.52
C ASP A 4 -18.39 27.79 11.41
N ARG A 5 -19.21 28.69 10.86
CA ARG A 5 -20.10 28.39 9.73
C ARG A 5 -19.33 28.10 8.44
N ARG A 6 -18.19 28.76 8.21
CA ARG A 6 -17.33 28.50 7.05
C ARG A 6 -16.60 27.17 7.18
N PHE A 7 -16.10 26.83 8.36
CA PHE A 7 -15.47 25.53 8.60
C PHE A 7 -16.45 24.37 8.44
N HIS A 8 -17.68 24.53 8.93
CA HIS A 8 -18.72 23.53 8.70
C HIS A 8 -19.00 23.31 7.21
N GLN A 9 -19.19 24.39 6.42
CA GLN A 9 -19.40 24.28 4.97
C GLN A 9 -18.22 23.63 4.24
N LEU A 10 -16.98 23.96 4.63
CA LEU A 10 -15.78 23.32 4.06
C LEU A 10 -15.71 21.84 4.41
N ASN A 11 -16.07 21.46 5.63
CA ASN A 11 -16.13 20.06 6.03
C ASN A 11 -17.25 19.33 5.25
N GLU A 12 -18.42 19.94 5.09
CA GLU A 12 -19.50 19.37 4.27
C GLU A 12 -19.01 19.09 2.85
N GLU A 13 -18.35 20.04 2.20
CA GLU A 13 -17.77 19.87 0.86
C GLU A 13 -16.73 18.75 0.85
N PHE A 14 -15.76 18.79 1.76
CA PHE A 14 -14.66 17.83 1.83
C PHE A 14 -15.14 16.39 2.04
N TYR A 15 -16.12 16.19 2.92
CA TYR A 15 -16.63 14.87 3.29
C TYR A 15 -17.86 14.44 2.46
N SER A 16 -18.46 15.31 1.65
CA SER A 16 -19.58 14.96 0.76
C SER A 16 -19.16 13.98 -0.34
N GLY A 17 -17.91 14.06 -0.77
CA GLY A 17 -17.36 13.20 -1.81
C GLY A 17 -17.11 11.76 -1.36
N ASN A 18 -16.62 10.98 -2.32
CA ASN A 18 -16.09 9.65 -2.06
C ASN A 18 -14.91 9.73 -1.08
N THR A 19 -14.79 8.71 -0.23
CA THR A 19 -13.61 8.49 0.61
C THR A 19 -12.34 8.52 -0.25
N PRO A 20 -11.22 9.13 0.22
CA PRO A 20 -9.93 9.08 -0.48
C PRO A 20 -9.48 7.66 -0.84
N SER A 21 -9.95 6.64 -0.10
CA SER A 21 -9.63 5.25 -0.36
C SER A 21 -10.14 4.76 -1.74
N THR A 22 -11.19 5.36 -2.30
CA THR A 22 -11.77 4.95 -3.59
C THR A 22 -10.75 5.03 -4.71
N TYR A 23 -10.02 6.14 -4.82
CA TYR A 23 -8.97 6.31 -5.83
C TYR A 23 -7.89 5.22 -5.74
N PHE A 24 -7.44 4.91 -4.53
CA PHE A 24 -6.43 3.89 -4.31
C PHE A 24 -6.95 2.47 -4.53
N ARG A 25 -8.24 2.23 -4.25
CA ARG A 25 -8.90 0.95 -4.51
C ARG A 25 -9.01 0.68 -6.01
N ASP A 26 -9.28 1.70 -6.81
CA ASP A 26 -9.29 1.59 -8.27
C ASP A 26 -7.88 1.25 -8.79
N ARG A 27 -6.84 1.93 -8.29
CA ARG A 27 -5.45 1.59 -8.64
C ARG A 27 -5.04 0.19 -8.20
N LEU A 28 -5.44 -0.24 -7.00
CA LEU A 28 -5.17 -1.59 -6.52
C LEU A 28 -5.87 -2.64 -7.40
N THR A 29 -7.10 -2.35 -7.85
CA THR A 29 -7.84 -3.20 -8.79
C THR A 29 -7.11 -3.30 -10.13
N LEU A 30 -6.64 -2.18 -10.70
CA LEU A 30 -5.89 -2.17 -11.95
C LEU A 30 -4.59 -2.96 -11.84
N LEU A 31 -3.84 -2.79 -10.74
CA LEU A 31 -2.65 -3.57 -10.46
C LEU A 31 -2.96 -5.08 -10.35
N ALA A 32 -4.03 -5.44 -9.64
CA ALA A 32 -4.46 -6.83 -9.50
C ALA A 32 -4.91 -7.44 -10.84
N LEU A 33 -5.62 -6.67 -11.68
CA LEU A 33 -5.98 -7.09 -13.04
C LEU A 33 -4.74 -7.32 -13.89
N ARG A 34 -3.74 -6.44 -13.83
CA ARG A 34 -2.48 -6.63 -14.56
C ARG A 34 -1.70 -7.84 -14.09
N ALA A 35 -1.77 -8.17 -12.81
CA ALA A 35 -1.12 -9.35 -12.24
C ALA A 35 -1.86 -10.66 -12.53
N ALA A 36 -3.20 -10.66 -12.49
CA ALA A 36 -4.01 -11.89 -12.52
C ALA A 36 -4.66 -12.20 -13.86
N LYS A 37 -4.84 -11.19 -14.74
CA LYS A 37 -5.49 -11.31 -16.05
C LYS A 37 -4.70 -10.53 -17.13
N PRO A 38 -3.41 -10.83 -17.33
CA PRO A 38 -2.58 -10.07 -18.26
C PRO A 38 -3.09 -10.15 -19.71
N GLU A 39 -3.58 -11.31 -20.15
CA GLU A 39 -4.06 -11.54 -21.52
C GLU A 39 -5.25 -10.65 -21.85
N ALA A 40 -6.20 -10.53 -20.93
CA ALA A 40 -7.39 -9.70 -21.13
C ALA A 40 -7.05 -8.20 -21.32
N LEU A 41 -5.97 -7.73 -20.69
CA LEU A 41 -5.49 -6.35 -20.88
C LEU A 41 -4.73 -6.19 -22.19
N VAL A 42 -3.95 -7.20 -22.60
CA VAL A 42 -3.26 -7.21 -23.89
C VAL A 42 -4.27 -7.21 -25.03
N ASP A 43 -5.30 -8.06 -24.95
CA ASP A 43 -6.38 -8.10 -25.95
C ASP A 43 -7.12 -6.76 -26.04
N ALA A 44 -7.40 -6.12 -24.89
CA ALA A 44 -8.03 -4.81 -24.86
C ALA A 44 -7.13 -3.72 -25.47
N ALA A 45 -5.82 -3.77 -25.23
CA ALA A 45 -4.86 -2.81 -25.77
C ALA A 45 -4.54 -3.03 -27.25
N GLY A 46 -4.48 -4.28 -27.72
CA GLY A 46 -4.19 -4.64 -29.11
C GLY A 46 -5.32 -4.25 -30.06
N ASN A 47 -6.57 -4.26 -29.58
CA ASN A 47 -7.70 -3.69 -30.31
C ASN A 47 -7.77 -2.16 -30.23
N GLY A 48 -6.88 -1.55 -29.45
CA GLY A 48 -6.91 -0.14 -29.08
C GLY A 48 -8.05 0.23 -28.14
N ILE A 49 -7.76 1.17 -27.23
CA ILE A 49 -8.70 1.67 -26.24
C ILE A 49 -9.08 3.09 -26.63
N LEU A 50 -10.36 3.31 -26.94
CA LEU A 50 -10.92 4.65 -27.10
C LEU A 50 -11.37 5.19 -25.73
N TRP A 51 -10.69 6.23 -25.25
CA TRP A 51 -11.12 6.97 -24.07
C TRP A 51 -11.55 8.39 -24.46
N GLY A 52 -12.86 8.61 -24.57
CA GLY A 52 -13.41 9.86 -25.09
C GLY A 52 -13.02 10.04 -26.56
N GLN A 53 -12.06 10.93 -26.82
CA GLN A 53 -11.49 11.18 -28.16
C GLN A 53 -10.04 10.69 -28.29
N LEU A 54 -9.46 10.16 -27.22
CA LEU A 54 -8.09 9.64 -27.21
C LEU A 54 -8.11 8.17 -27.61
N TRP A 55 -7.45 7.84 -28.72
CA TRP A 55 -7.18 6.47 -29.11
C TRP A 55 -5.81 6.04 -28.55
N ILE A 56 -5.79 4.98 -27.77
CA ILE A 56 -4.58 4.39 -27.21
C ILE A 56 -4.45 3.00 -27.80
N ALA A 57 -3.57 2.82 -28.77
CA ALA A 57 -3.17 1.51 -29.26
C ALA A 57 -1.70 1.26 -28.92
N SER A 58 -1.32 0.00 -28.79
CA SER A 58 0.10 -0.34 -28.83
C SER A 58 0.59 -0.14 -30.26
N ASP A 59 1.65 0.65 -30.44
CA ASP A 59 2.31 0.85 -31.73
C ASP A 59 3.07 -0.43 -32.12
N ASP A 60 2.36 -1.52 -32.40
CA ASP A 60 2.91 -2.77 -32.95
C ASP A 60 3.23 -2.65 -34.45
N GLU A 61 3.48 -1.42 -34.95
CA GLU A 61 3.97 -1.20 -36.31
C GLU A 61 5.45 -1.61 -36.49
N GLY A 62 6.11 -2.07 -35.44
CA GLY A 62 7.45 -2.65 -35.49
C GLY A 62 7.43 -4.17 -35.35
N ASN A 63 7.45 -4.89 -36.47
CA ASN A 63 7.83 -6.32 -36.59
C ASN A 63 9.29 -6.60 -36.14
N ALA A 64 9.74 -6.01 -35.02
CA ALA A 64 10.94 -6.47 -34.35
C ALA A 64 10.51 -7.66 -33.48
N GLU A 65 11.07 -8.84 -33.75
CA GLU A 65 10.92 -9.99 -32.86
C GLU A 65 11.34 -9.55 -31.44
N MET A 66 10.36 -9.36 -30.57
CA MET A 66 10.62 -9.05 -29.17
C MET A 66 11.30 -10.29 -28.56
N PRO A 67 12.39 -10.13 -27.78
CA PRO A 67 13.04 -11.26 -27.14
C PRO A 67 12.04 -12.10 -26.36
N GLU A 68 12.19 -13.43 -26.43
CA GLU A 68 11.36 -14.35 -25.66
C GLU A 68 11.35 -13.95 -24.17
N GLY A 69 10.15 -13.85 -23.59
CA GLY A 69 9.97 -13.44 -22.18
C GLY A 69 10.09 -11.93 -21.90
N TYR A 70 10.27 -11.07 -22.91
CA TYR A 70 10.31 -9.61 -22.71
C TYR A 70 9.02 -9.10 -22.05
N GLU A 71 7.85 -9.52 -22.54
CA GLU A 71 6.57 -9.04 -22.02
C GLU A 71 6.37 -9.44 -20.55
N ASP A 72 6.75 -10.66 -20.20
CA ASP A 72 6.71 -11.15 -18.82
C ASP A 72 7.66 -10.37 -17.90
N ALA A 73 8.86 -10.04 -18.39
CA ALA A 73 9.81 -9.22 -17.65
C ALA A 73 9.34 -7.75 -17.51
N ALA A 74 8.71 -7.18 -18.53
CA ALA A 74 8.12 -5.84 -18.50
C ALA A 74 6.91 -5.79 -17.56
N ARG A 75 6.06 -6.82 -17.59
CA ARG A 75 4.92 -6.99 -16.68
C ARG A 75 5.39 -7.11 -15.24
N THR A 76 6.39 -7.96 -14.97
CA THR A 76 6.96 -8.13 -13.63
C THR A 76 7.52 -6.81 -13.11
N ARG A 77 8.26 -6.07 -13.95
CA ARG A 77 8.76 -4.72 -13.65
C ARG A 77 7.65 -3.74 -13.29
N PHE A 78 6.60 -3.69 -14.10
CA PHE A 78 5.45 -2.83 -13.85
C PHE A 78 4.80 -3.17 -12.51
N ILE A 79 4.47 -4.45 -12.26
CA ILE A 79 3.83 -4.90 -11.02
C ILE A 79 4.70 -4.57 -9.80
N ALA A 80 6.01 -4.84 -9.90
CA ALA A 80 6.99 -4.55 -8.87
C ALA A 80 6.96 -3.06 -8.51
N THR A 81 7.24 -2.19 -9.49
CA THR A 81 7.30 -0.74 -9.29
C THR A 81 5.96 -0.15 -8.84
N GLU A 82 4.87 -0.49 -9.54
CA GLU A 82 3.54 0.06 -9.27
C GLU A 82 3.01 -0.35 -7.90
N SER A 83 3.29 -1.58 -7.44
CA SER A 83 2.91 -2.01 -6.09
C SER A 83 3.58 -1.17 -4.99
N GLN A 84 4.85 -0.82 -5.16
CA GLN A 84 5.57 0.04 -4.22
C GLN A 84 5.05 1.48 -4.27
N VAL A 85 4.88 2.05 -5.47
CA VAL A 85 4.34 3.42 -5.64
C VAL A 85 2.97 3.52 -4.99
N LEU A 86 2.08 2.56 -5.26
CA LEU A 86 0.74 2.55 -4.73
C LEU A 86 0.72 2.39 -3.21
N PHE A 87 1.52 1.47 -2.67
CA PHE A 87 1.66 1.28 -1.22
C PHE A 87 2.10 2.58 -0.54
N HIS A 88 3.19 3.18 -0.99
CA HIS A 88 3.72 4.39 -0.39
C HIS A 88 2.77 5.58 -0.51
N HIS A 89 2.10 5.74 -1.65
CA HIS A 89 1.14 6.81 -1.84
C HIS A 89 -0.08 6.65 -0.92
N THR A 90 -0.58 5.43 -0.79
CA THR A 90 -1.69 5.12 0.11
C THR A 90 -1.31 5.38 1.57
N VAL A 91 -0.15 4.89 2.01
CA VAL A 91 0.33 5.10 3.39
C VAL A 91 0.61 6.57 3.67
N GLU A 92 1.26 7.29 2.74
CA GLU A 92 1.50 8.72 2.89
C GLU A 92 0.16 9.45 3.10
N ALA A 93 -0.82 9.22 2.24
CA ALA A 93 -2.14 9.84 2.36
C ALA A 93 -2.83 9.49 3.68
N LEU A 94 -2.79 8.22 4.12
CA LEU A 94 -3.37 7.78 5.39
C LEU A 94 -2.71 8.51 6.58
N LEU A 95 -1.38 8.56 6.62
CA LEU A 95 -0.65 9.19 7.73
C LEU A 95 -0.86 10.71 7.77
N ARG A 96 -0.97 11.36 6.60
CA ARG A 96 -1.35 12.78 6.51
C ARG A 96 -2.74 13.03 7.09
N MET A 97 -3.71 12.17 6.76
CA MET A 97 -5.06 12.23 7.33
C MET A 97 -5.02 12.02 8.84
N VAL A 98 -4.33 10.99 9.33
CA VAL A 98 -4.20 10.73 10.77
C VAL A 98 -3.63 11.94 11.51
N LEU A 99 -2.52 12.51 11.02
CA LEU A 99 -1.89 13.68 11.64
C LEU A 99 -2.80 14.91 11.61
N ALA A 100 -3.51 15.13 10.51
CA ALA A 100 -4.44 16.25 10.38
C ALA A 100 -5.66 16.13 11.31
N HIS A 101 -6.06 14.92 11.71
CA HIS A 101 -7.20 14.70 12.59
C HIS A 101 -6.81 14.51 14.07
N GLU A 102 -5.52 14.24 14.37
CA GLU A 102 -5.02 13.96 15.73
C GLU A 102 -5.37 15.09 16.72
N GLY A 103 -5.26 16.34 16.28
CA GLY A 103 -5.51 17.52 17.12
C GLY A 103 -6.98 17.94 17.22
N ARG A 104 -7.91 17.21 16.59
CA ARG A 104 -9.32 17.61 16.44
C ARG A 104 -9.50 19.07 15.97
N PRO A 105 -8.84 19.50 14.89
CA PRO A 105 -9.04 20.85 14.37
C PRO A 105 -10.49 21.04 13.93
N GLU A 106 -10.97 22.28 13.88
CA GLU A 106 -12.32 22.60 13.39
C GLU A 106 -12.48 22.28 11.89
N CYS A 107 -11.39 22.35 11.11
CA CYS A 107 -11.38 22.01 9.68
C CYS A 107 -10.13 21.19 9.30
N PRO A 108 -10.19 19.84 9.34
CA PRO A 108 -9.07 18.98 8.99
C PRO A 108 -8.59 19.14 7.55
N TRP A 109 -9.46 19.57 6.63
CA TRP A 109 -9.08 19.80 5.24
C TRP A 109 -7.98 20.86 5.11
N LEU A 110 -8.06 21.93 5.90
CA LEU A 110 -7.02 22.96 5.96
C LEU A 110 -5.73 22.42 6.55
N GLU A 111 -5.80 21.58 7.58
CA GLU A 111 -4.62 20.92 8.16
C GLU A 111 -3.91 20.03 7.14
N ILE A 112 -4.65 19.22 6.36
CA ILE A 112 -4.07 18.42 5.27
C ILE A 112 -3.39 19.33 4.24
N ALA A 113 -4.09 20.40 3.81
CA ALA A 113 -3.57 21.34 2.82
C ALA A 113 -2.34 22.12 3.31
N ALA A 114 -2.18 22.29 4.63
CA ALA A 114 -1.05 22.97 5.24
C ALA A 114 0.23 22.10 5.29
N GLN A 115 0.13 20.77 5.14
CA GLN A 115 1.28 19.85 5.21
C GLN A 115 2.15 19.85 3.94
N LYS A 116 2.60 21.02 3.48
CA LYS A 116 3.43 21.20 2.28
C LYS A 116 4.92 20.97 2.53
N ASP A 117 5.36 21.08 3.77
CA ASP A 117 6.75 20.86 4.16
C ASP A 117 7.03 19.35 4.33
N HIS A 118 7.77 18.80 3.36
CA HIS A 118 8.16 17.40 3.34
C HIS A 118 9.08 17.03 4.53
N GLY A 119 9.93 17.96 4.98
CA GLY A 119 10.82 17.76 6.11
C GLY A 119 10.04 17.66 7.42
N ALA A 120 9.12 18.60 7.65
CA ALA A 120 8.23 18.57 8.81
C ALA A 120 7.34 17.31 8.83
N PHE A 121 6.77 16.93 7.68
CA PHE A 121 5.99 15.70 7.55
C PHE A 121 6.83 14.46 7.90
N ARG A 122 8.06 14.35 7.37
CA ARG A 122 8.96 13.23 7.69
C ARG A 122 9.28 13.14 9.18
N VAL A 123 9.48 14.26 9.87
CA VAL A 123 9.68 14.28 11.33
C VAL A 123 8.42 13.76 12.03
N ALA A 124 7.23 14.24 11.65
CA ALA A 124 5.97 13.76 12.24
C ALA A 124 5.74 12.25 12.02
N VAL A 125 6.06 11.74 10.82
CA VAL A 125 6.00 10.29 10.53
C VAL A 125 7.03 9.52 11.35
N ALA A 126 8.25 10.05 11.56
CA ALA A 126 9.24 9.42 12.44
C ALA A 126 8.77 9.36 13.90
N GLU A 127 8.06 10.37 14.37
CA GLU A 127 7.41 10.35 15.68
C GLU A 127 6.30 9.30 15.77
N LEU A 128 5.52 9.11 14.70
CA LEU A 128 4.54 8.02 14.62
C LEU A 128 5.21 6.64 14.60
N ALA A 129 6.39 6.49 14.00
CA ALA A 129 7.10 5.22 13.92
C ALA A 129 7.66 4.69 15.26
N LYS A 130 7.67 5.52 16.32
CA LYS A 130 8.21 5.13 17.64
C LYS A 130 7.44 3.95 18.23
N SER A 131 8.18 3.04 18.89
CA SER A 131 7.63 1.83 19.51
C SER A 131 6.68 2.11 20.68
N SER A 132 6.80 3.29 21.30
CA SER A 132 5.93 3.76 22.37
C SER A 132 5.46 5.19 22.13
N TRP A 133 4.21 5.46 22.53
CA TRP A 133 3.61 6.78 22.57
C TRP A 133 3.08 7.04 23.98
N SER A 134 2.93 8.30 24.36
CA SER A 134 2.16 8.69 25.55
C SER A 134 0.73 8.15 25.48
N GLU A 135 0.12 7.85 26.62
CA GLU A 135 -1.30 7.45 26.70
C GLU A 135 -2.23 8.46 26.02
N GLU A 136 -1.95 9.76 26.16
CA GLU A 136 -2.74 10.83 25.54
C GLU A 136 -2.74 10.73 24.01
N ARG A 137 -1.57 10.62 23.39
CA ARG A 137 -1.44 10.40 21.94
C ARG A 137 -2.11 9.11 21.49
N THR A 138 -1.91 8.01 22.23
CA THR A 138 -2.58 6.73 21.99
C THR A 138 -4.10 6.90 21.97
N ALA A 139 -4.67 7.63 22.94
CA ALA A 139 -6.10 7.91 22.98
C ALA A 139 -6.57 8.77 21.81
N ARG A 140 -5.83 9.84 21.45
CA ARG A 140 -6.19 10.70 20.30
C ARG A 140 -6.17 9.95 18.97
N ILE A 141 -5.14 9.14 18.72
CA ILE A 141 -5.05 8.35 17.48
C ILE A 141 -6.11 7.25 17.44
N ALA A 142 -6.35 6.56 18.57
CA ALA A 142 -7.46 5.62 18.68
C ALA A 142 -8.78 6.30 18.33
N GLU A 143 -8.97 7.54 18.78
CA GLU A 143 -10.19 8.27 18.51
C GLU A 143 -10.34 8.74 17.06
N VAL A 144 -9.24 9.03 16.39
CA VAL A 144 -9.23 9.34 14.95
C VAL A 144 -9.65 8.12 14.12
N LEU A 145 -9.17 6.93 14.50
CA LEU A 145 -9.38 5.70 13.74
C LEU A 145 -10.69 4.99 14.11
N MET A 146 -11.10 5.08 15.38
CA MET A 146 -12.19 4.29 15.95
C MET A 146 -13.36 5.12 16.48
N GLY A 147 -13.23 6.44 16.53
CA GLY A 147 -14.20 7.32 17.18
C GLY A 147 -14.05 7.32 18.70
N GLY A 148 -15.07 7.78 19.42
CA GLY A 148 -14.99 7.97 20.88
C GLY A 148 -14.52 6.73 21.65
N VAL A 149 -13.67 6.93 22.66
CA VAL A 149 -13.30 5.86 23.61
C VAL A 149 -14.52 5.52 24.46
N PRO A 150 -14.99 4.26 24.47
CA PRO A 150 -16.10 3.85 25.33
C PRO A 150 -15.77 4.10 26.80
N LYS A 151 -16.78 4.42 27.62
CA LYS A 151 -16.60 4.56 29.08
C LYS A 151 -16.05 3.27 29.71
N GLU A 152 -16.51 2.13 29.21
CA GLU A 152 -16.07 0.80 29.60
C GLU A 152 -15.61 0.06 28.34
N PRO A 153 -14.31 0.15 27.98
CA PRO A 153 -13.78 -0.53 26.81
C PRO A 153 -13.86 -2.04 26.98
N THR A 154 -14.44 -2.74 26.00
CA THR A 154 -14.43 -4.21 25.96
C THR A 154 -13.02 -4.73 25.62
N PRO A 155 -12.68 -5.98 25.97
CA PRO A 155 -11.41 -6.59 25.55
C PRO A 155 -11.20 -6.57 24.03
N GLU A 156 -12.26 -6.80 23.26
CA GLU A 156 -12.26 -6.73 21.79
C GLU A 156 -11.94 -5.31 21.28
N TRP A 157 -12.54 -4.28 21.88
CA TRP A 157 -12.24 -2.89 21.51
C TRP A 157 -10.78 -2.55 21.79
N ILE A 158 -10.25 -2.99 22.94
CA ILE A 158 -8.85 -2.80 23.33
C ILE A 158 -7.91 -3.48 22.31
N GLU A 159 -8.22 -4.71 21.91
CA GLU A 159 -7.45 -5.44 20.91
C GLU A 159 -7.44 -4.71 19.57
N HIS A 160 -8.60 -4.28 19.08
CA HIS A 160 -8.70 -3.53 17.82
C HIS A 160 -7.94 -2.19 17.87
N ARG A 161 -8.01 -1.49 19.00
CA ARG A 161 -7.23 -0.27 19.23
C ARG A 161 -5.74 -0.55 19.12
N ASP A 162 -5.25 -1.54 19.84
CA ASP A 162 -3.83 -1.85 19.91
C ASP A 162 -3.30 -2.33 18.56
N ASN A 163 -4.11 -3.10 17.83
CA ASN A 163 -3.84 -3.50 16.45
C ASN A 163 -3.76 -2.28 15.51
N ALA A 164 -4.76 -1.40 15.52
CA ALA A 164 -4.76 -0.21 14.67
C ALA A 164 -3.53 0.68 14.92
N ILE A 165 -3.18 0.89 16.20
CA ILE A 165 -1.99 1.66 16.60
C ILE A 165 -0.70 1.00 16.14
N ARG A 166 -0.58 -0.32 16.35
CA ARG A 166 0.56 -1.10 15.86
C ARG A 166 0.70 -0.96 14.34
N LEU A 167 -0.41 -0.90 13.61
CA LEU A 167 -0.39 -0.79 12.16
C LEU A 167 0.17 0.56 11.74
N ILE A 168 -0.36 1.64 12.33
CA ILE A 168 0.13 3.00 12.05
C ILE A 168 1.64 3.10 12.31
N ARG A 169 2.12 2.56 13.43
CA ARG A 169 3.57 2.54 13.74
C ARG A 169 4.37 1.80 12.68
N MET A 170 3.92 0.60 12.30
CA MET A 170 4.57 -0.23 11.29
C MET A 170 4.61 0.47 9.92
N LEU A 171 3.48 1.03 9.48
CA LEU A 171 3.36 1.76 8.21
C LEU A 171 4.25 3.01 8.20
N ALA A 172 4.27 3.77 9.30
CA ALA A 172 5.14 4.94 9.45
C ALA A 172 6.63 4.59 9.43
N ALA A 173 7.02 3.52 10.14
CA ALA A 173 8.39 3.01 10.13
C ALA A 173 8.81 2.57 8.72
N ARG A 174 7.93 1.83 8.03
CA ARG A 174 8.18 1.35 6.67
C ARG A 174 8.33 2.50 5.69
N LEU A 175 7.40 3.47 5.68
CA LEU A 175 7.46 4.67 4.84
C LEU A 175 8.78 5.44 5.02
N ASN A 176 9.22 5.64 6.27
CA ASN A 176 10.49 6.32 6.55
C ASN A 176 11.70 5.54 6.02
N SER A 177 11.74 4.23 6.26
CA SER A 177 12.84 3.34 5.86
C SER A 177 12.98 3.15 4.34
N GLN A 178 11.95 3.53 3.58
CA GLN A 178 11.84 3.34 2.13
C GLN A 178 11.69 4.66 1.37
N SER A 179 11.95 5.80 2.02
CA SER A 179 11.81 7.12 1.38
C SER A 179 12.66 7.29 0.11
N THR A 180 13.87 6.73 0.07
CA THR A 180 14.72 6.74 -1.14
C THR A 180 14.12 5.90 -2.27
N LEU A 181 13.65 4.68 -1.96
CA LEU A 181 12.99 3.77 -2.91
C LEU A 181 11.75 4.45 -3.51
N TYR A 182 10.89 5.01 -2.67
CA TYR A 182 9.67 5.67 -3.12
C TYR A 182 9.96 6.88 -4.03
N ASN A 183 10.96 7.70 -3.69
CA ASN A 183 11.37 8.81 -4.54
C ASN A 183 11.89 8.32 -5.89
N ALA A 184 12.70 7.26 -5.90
CA ALA A 184 13.16 6.63 -7.14
C ALA A 184 11.98 6.11 -7.99
N ALA A 185 11.01 5.47 -7.34
CA ALA A 185 9.81 4.92 -7.98
C ALA A 185 8.92 6.00 -8.59
N LYS A 186 8.62 7.08 -7.84
CA LYS A 186 7.80 8.21 -8.30
C LYS A 186 8.34 8.88 -9.55
N HIS A 187 9.66 8.98 -9.65
CA HIS A 187 10.30 9.67 -10.77
C HIS A 187 10.57 8.76 -11.96
N GLY A 188 10.13 7.50 -11.93
CA GLY A 188 10.07 6.58 -13.09
C GLY A 188 11.40 6.26 -13.78
N LEU A 189 12.51 6.83 -13.32
CA LEU A 189 13.74 6.95 -14.10
C LEU A 189 14.96 6.25 -13.48
N THR A 190 14.81 5.61 -12.32
CA THR A 190 15.96 5.00 -11.63
C THR A 190 15.66 3.67 -10.93
N MET A 191 14.52 3.03 -11.19
CA MET A 191 14.23 1.69 -10.68
C MET A 191 14.28 0.66 -11.80
N ILE A 192 15.18 -0.31 -11.65
CA ILE A 192 15.18 -1.51 -12.47
C ILE A 192 14.49 -2.59 -11.64
N GLY A 193 13.20 -2.78 -11.88
CA GLY A 193 12.50 -3.96 -11.37
C GLY A 193 13.03 -5.22 -12.05
N GLY A 194 13.04 -6.34 -11.34
CA GLY A 194 13.45 -7.61 -11.93
C GLY A 194 13.45 -8.75 -10.94
N THR A 195 14.04 -9.86 -11.34
CA THR A 195 14.37 -10.98 -10.47
C THR A 195 15.87 -10.94 -10.19
N ALA A 196 16.26 -11.07 -8.93
CA ALA A 196 17.67 -11.14 -8.55
C ALA A 196 17.85 -12.36 -7.67
N SER A 197 18.93 -13.06 -7.94
CA SER A 197 19.40 -14.18 -7.16
C SER A 197 20.70 -13.80 -6.45
N ILE A 198 20.74 -14.00 -5.13
CA ILE A 198 22.00 -14.06 -4.39
C ILE A 198 22.26 -15.51 -4.06
N HIS A 199 23.45 -15.99 -4.41
CA HIS A 199 23.94 -17.31 -4.01
C HIS A 199 25.22 -17.13 -3.22
N PHE A 200 25.21 -17.53 -1.95
CA PHE A 200 26.45 -17.72 -1.20
C PHE A 200 26.94 -19.14 -1.47
N VAL A 201 27.93 -19.28 -2.34
CA VAL A 201 28.64 -20.55 -2.52
C VAL A 201 29.77 -20.57 -1.48
N PRO A 202 29.74 -21.45 -0.46
CA PRO A 202 30.91 -21.67 0.38
C PRO A 202 32.07 -22.05 -0.53
N ALA A 203 33.26 -21.47 -0.32
CA ALA A 203 34.43 -21.73 -1.16
C ALA A 203 34.63 -23.25 -1.34
N ALA A 204 34.40 -23.75 -2.55
CA ALA A 204 34.54 -25.17 -2.86
C ALA A 204 36.00 -25.59 -2.64
N GLN A 205 36.22 -26.54 -1.74
CA GLN A 205 37.54 -27.14 -1.52
C GLN A 205 37.84 -28.28 -2.51
N ASN A 206 37.05 -28.50 -3.56
CA ASN A 206 37.27 -29.63 -4.46
C ASN A 206 37.13 -29.26 -5.95
N PRO A 207 38.20 -29.41 -6.77
CA PRO A 207 38.22 -29.06 -8.19
C PRO A 207 37.49 -30.06 -9.11
N ASP A 208 36.97 -31.17 -8.58
CA ASP A 208 36.31 -32.23 -9.37
C ASP A 208 34.77 -32.19 -9.28
N GLU A 209 34.17 -31.14 -8.69
CA GLU A 209 32.70 -31.01 -8.62
C GLU A 209 32.09 -30.36 -9.87
N PRO A 210 30.89 -30.80 -10.30
CA PRO A 210 30.22 -30.28 -11.48
C PRO A 210 29.83 -28.80 -11.33
N GLU A 211 30.00 -28.05 -12.43
CA GLU A 211 29.70 -26.63 -12.56
C GLU A 211 28.22 -26.32 -12.26
N PHE A 212 27.97 -25.23 -11.52
CA PHE A 212 26.64 -24.82 -11.09
C PHE A 212 25.80 -24.28 -12.25
N ASP A 213 24.56 -24.77 -12.42
CA ASP A 213 23.60 -24.27 -13.41
C ASP A 213 22.67 -23.20 -12.80
N PRO A 214 22.81 -21.91 -13.20
CA PRO A 214 22.00 -20.81 -12.68
C PRO A 214 20.54 -20.80 -13.20
N ALA A 215 20.18 -21.64 -14.18
CA ALA A 215 18.83 -21.70 -14.74
C ALA A 215 17.87 -22.66 -14.02
N ALA A 216 18.37 -23.46 -13.07
CA ALA A 216 17.55 -24.40 -12.33
C ALA A 216 16.57 -23.68 -11.36
N PRO A 217 15.27 -24.05 -11.33
CA PRO A 217 14.28 -23.38 -10.49
C PRO A 217 14.57 -23.62 -9.00
N SER A 218 15.00 -22.57 -8.30
CA SER A 218 15.28 -22.64 -6.86
C SER A 218 13.97 -22.52 -6.05
N ALA A 219 13.38 -23.66 -5.69
CA ALA A 219 12.79 -23.76 -4.37
C ALA A 219 13.89 -23.43 -3.34
N ARG A 220 13.56 -23.02 -2.12
CA ARG A 220 14.53 -22.96 -1.01
C ARG A 220 15.12 -24.35 -0.81
N VAL A 221 16.13 -24.71 -1.60
CA VAL A 221 16.89 -25.91 -1.39
C VAL A 221 18.03 -25.48 -0.49
N ILE A 222 17.80 -25.60 0.81
CA ILE A 222 18.90 -25.84 1.75
C ILE A 222 19.42 -27.23 1.36
N ASN A 223 20.18 -27.30 0.26
CA ASN A 223 20.97 -28.47 -0.05
C ASN A 223 21.99 -28.60 1.09
N GLU A 224 22.39 -29.83 1.39
CA GLU A 224 23.41 -30.22 2.38
C GLU A 224 24.78 -29.51 2.18
N ARG A 225 24.90 -28.64 1.17
CA ARG A 225 26.05 -27.83 0.78
C ARG A 225 26.05 -26.40 1.33
N GLY A 226 25.11 -26.02 2.20
CA GLY A 226 25.15 -24.73 2.89
C GLY A 226 25.03 -23.48 1.99
N VAL A 227 24.48 -23.64 0.78
CA VAL A 227 24.22 -22.52 -0.12
C VAL A 227 22.99 -21.76 0.36
N VAL A 228 23.19 -20.57 0.92
CA VAL A 228 22.10 -19.64 1.19
C VAL A 228 21.79 -18.90 -0.11
N GLY A 229 20.68 -19.28 -0.73
CA GLY A 229 20.15 -18.66 -1.94
C GLY A 229 18.90 -17.82 -1.64
N ALA A 230 18.80 -16.61 -2.19
CA ALA A 230 17.56 -15.83 -2.19
C ALA A 230 17.23 -15.37 -3.61
N ASN A 231 16.11 -15.86 -4.14
CA ASN A 231 15.56 -15.47 -5.45
C ASN A 231 14.22 -14.78 -5.23
N GLY A 232 14.02 -13.61 -5.84
CA GLY A 232 12.76 -12.89 -5.72
C GLY A 232 12.70 -11.61 -6.54
N ILE A 233 11.51 -11.02 -6.56
CA ILE A 233 11.28 -9.69 -7.14
C ILE A 233 12.08 -8.67 -6.35
N ASN A 234 12.80 -7.82 -7.06
CA ASN A 234 13.60 -6.75 -6.47
C ASN A 234 13.47 -5.47 -7.29
N ASP A 235 13.79 -4.36 -6.62
CA ASP A 235 14.10 -3.09 -7.26
C ASP A 235 15.57 -2.74 -7.02
N VAL A 236 16.23 -2.28 -8.09
CA VAL A 236 17.57 -1.68 -8.01
C VAL A 236 17.47 -0.18 -8.20
N TYR A 237 18.04 0.60 -7.27
CA TYR A 237 18.09 2.06 -7.35
C TYR A 237 19.42 2.61 -6.83
N LEU A 238 19.68 3.89 -7.12
CA LEU A 238 20.85 4.60 -6.62
C LEU A 238 20.54 5.34 -5.33
N GLU A 239 21.37 5.14 -4.31
CA GLU A 239 21.31 5.88 -3.06
C GLU A 239 22.57 6.72 -2.88
N ARG A 240 22.39 7.95 -2.43
CA ARG A 240 23.49 8.88 -2.14
C ARG A 240 23.77 8.87 -0.65
N GLU A 241 24.97 8.44 -0.25
CA GLU A 241 25.38 8.41 1.15
C GLU A 241 26.31 9.59 1.47
N GLY A 242 25.89 10.40 2.46
CA GLY A 242 26.71 11.40 3.14
C GLY A 242 27.23 12.58 2.29
N LYS A 243 27.63 13.65 2.99
CA LYS A 243 28.64 14.61 2.51
C LYS A 243 29.94 14.24 3.23
N ALA A 244 30.81 13.45 2.59
CA ALA A 244 32.19 13.43 3.04
C ALA A 244 32.81 14.81 2.77
N LYS A 245 33.92 15.16 3.44
CA LYS A 245 34.67 16.40 3.17
C LYS A 245 35.10 16.54 1.70
N THR A 246 35.02 15.47 0.91
CA THR A 246 35.51 15.34 -0.47
C THR A 246 34.41 15.12 -1.53
N GLY A 247 33.12 15.03 -1.16
CA GLY A 247 32.03 14.86 -2.13
C GLY A 247 30.90 13.94 -1.68
N TYR A 248 30.14 13.45 -2.66
CA TYR A 248 29.05 12.50 -2.50
C TYR A 248 29.47 11.12 -3.03
N THR A 249 29.11 10.06 -2.31
CA THR A 249 29.24 8.68 -2.81
C THR A 249 27.86 8.16 -3.23
N TRP A 250 27.81 7.46 -4.36
CA TRP A 250 26.61 6.81 -4.86
C TRP A 250 26.76 5.30 -4.77
N HIS A 251 25.72 4.61 -4.29
CA HIS A 251 25.68 3.17 -4.13
C HIS A 251 24.50 2.59 -4.89
N HIS A 252 24.70 1.42 -5.51
CA HIS A 252 23.59 0.61 -6.01
C HIS A 252 22.96 -0.13 -4.83
N VAL A 253 21.67 0.02 -4.65
CA VAL A 253 20.90 -0.67 -3.62
C VAL A 253 19.92 -1.61 -4.31
N THR A 254 20.07 -2.91 -4.06
CA THR A 254 19.10 -3.93 -4.45
C THR A 254 18.23 -4.25 -3.26
N ARG A 255 16.91 -4.12 -3.41
CA ARG A 255 15.96 -4.45 -2.35
C ARG A 255 14.95 -5.48 -2.86
N TRP A 256 14.92 -6.64 -2.21
CA TRP A 256 13.87 -7.64 -2.44
C TRP A 256 12.58 -7.24 -1.72
N PHE A 257 11.45 -7.53 -2.35
CA PHE A 257 10.13 -7.31 -1.76
C PHE A 257 9.09 -8.23 -2.42
N SER A 258 7.91 -8.33 -1.80
CA SER A 258 6.75 -9.00 -2.38
C SER A 258 5.73 -7.96 -2.84
N PRO A 259 5.39 -7.91 -4.14
CA PRO A 259 4.28 -7.10 -4.62
C PRO A 259 2.95 -7.43 -3.95
N GLU A 260 2.73 -8.69 -3.59
CA GLU A 260 1.54 -9.14 -2.88
C GLU A 260 1.50 -8.58 -1.45
N GLU A 261 2.63 -8.54 -0.75
CA GLU A 261 2.73 -7.89 0.56
C GLU A 261 2.43 -6.39 0.44
N ALA A 262 2.98 -5.70 -0.57
CA ALA A 262 2.70 -4.29 -0.80
C ALA A 262 1.22 -4.04 -1.13
N ALA A 263 0.61 -4.89 -1.97
CA ALA A 263 -0.81 -4.84 -2.29
C ALA A 263 -1.69 -5.11 -1.05
N LEU A 264 -1.28 -6.04 -0.20
CA LEU A 264 -1.95 -6.35 1.07
C LEU A 264 -1.89 -5.15 2.03
N LEU A 265 -0.71 -4.60 2.26
CA LEU A 265 -0.55 -3.43 3.12
C LEU A 265 -1.29 -2.21 2.57
N THR A 266 -1.34 -2.07 1.26
CA THR A 266 -2.21 -1.08 0.59
C THR A 266 -3.65 -1.32 1.00
N HIS A 267 -4.19 -2.53 0.80
CA HIS A 267 -5.57 -2.87 1.12
C HIS A 267 -5.93 -2.58 2.57
N VAL A 268 -5.11 -3.01 3.52
CA VAL A 268 -5.35 -2.76 4.96
C VAL A 268 -5.29 -1.26 5.28
N SER A 269 -4.40 -0.50 4.62
CA SER A 269 -4.37 0.96 4.75
C SER A 269 -5.65 1.63 4.24
N LEU A 270 -6.30 1.07 3.19
CA LEU A 270 -7.59 1.56 2.71
C LEU A 270 -8.71 1.34 3.72
N ILE A 271 -8.70 0.21 4.44
CA ILE A 271 -9.66 -0.05 5.52
C ILE A 271 -9.51 1.00 6.62
N LEU A 272 -8.28 1.33 7.02
CA LEU A 272 -8.03 2.41 8.00
C LEU A 272 -8.47 3.79 7.49
N MET A 273 -8.23 4.09 6.22
CA MET A 273 -8.73 5.34 5.61
C MET A 273 -10.25 5.43 5.69
N ASP A 274 -10.95 4.34 5.38
CA ASP A 274 -12.42 4.30 5.43
C ASP A 274 -12.95 4.47 6.85
N ALA A 275 -12.32 3.80 7.82
CA ALA A 275 -12.67 3.95 9.24
C ALA A 275 -12.47 5.40 9.71
N LEU A 276 -11.30 6.00 9.42
CA LEU A 276 -11.01 7.40 9.73
C LEU A 276 -12.03 8.34 9.07
N TRP A 277 -12.31 8.13 7.79
CA TRP A 277 -13.26 8.96 7.04
C TRP A 277 -14.66 8.90 7.63
N ALA A 278 -15.12 7.71 8.02
CA ALA A 278 -16.42 7.55 8.66
C ALA A 278 -16.48 8.22 10.04
N VAL A 279 -15.44 8.06 10.86
CA VAL A 279 -15.32 8.76 12.15
C VAL A 279 -15.32 10.28 11.96
N ALA A 280 -14.63 10.77 10.94
CA ALA A 280 -14.59 12.19 10.61
C ALA A 280 -15.96 12.72 10.20
N LYS A 281 -16.75 11.98 9.41
CA LYS A 281 -18.14 12.37 9.08
C LYS A 281 -19.02 12.50 10.32
N VAL A 282 -18.93 11.55 11.25
CA VAL A 282 -19.66 11.63 12.52
C VAL A 282 -19.24 12.88 13.31
N ARG A 283 -17.93 13.12 13.40
CA ARG A 283 -17.37 14.20 14.21
C ARG A 283 -17.67 15.59 13.65
N TYR A 284 -17.57 15.78 12.34
CA TYR A 284 -17.57 17.10 11.72
C TYR A 284 -18.87 17.47 11.04
N LEU A 285 -19.72 16.48 10.72
CA LEU A 285 -21.00 16.68 10.05
C LEU A 285 -22.20 16.21 10.89
N ASP A 286 -21.97 15.80 12.14
CA ASP A 286 -22.99 15.22 13.03
C ASP A 286 -23.79 14.07 12.38
N GLN A 287 -23.15 13.33 11.46
CA GLN A 287 -23.77 12.19 10.80
C GLN A 287 -23.87 11.00 11.75
N ALA A 288 -24.89 10.16 11.54
CA ALA A 288 -24.98 8.91 12.28
C ALA A 288 -23.74 8.04 12.00
N PRO A 289 -23.19 7.34 13.02
CA PRO A 289 -22.09 6.41 12.80
C PRO A 289 -22.50 5.34 11.80
N PRO A 290 -21.58 4.89 10.93
CA PRO A 290 -21.88 3.81 10.02
C PRO A 290 -22.31 2.57 10.81
N VAL A 291 -23.26 1.81 10.25
CA VAL A 291 -23.83 0.61 10.87
C VAL A 291 -22.75 -0.45 11.18
N ARG A 292 -21.65 -0.44 10.43
CA ARG A 292 -20.52 -1.35 10.66
C ARG A 292 -19.20 -0.68 10.28
N MET A 293 -18.35 -0.42 11.28
CA MET A 293 -16.94 -0.13 11.04
C MET A 293 -16.17 -1.45 10.90
N GLN A 294 -15.29 -1.53 9.90
CA GLN A 294 -14.39 -2.66 9.74
C GLN A 294 -13.15 -2.43 10.61
N TRP A 295 -12.96 -3.28 11.61
CA TRP A 295 -11.80 -3.24 12.49
C TRP A 295 -10.74 -4.24 12.04
N ILE A 296 -9.49 -3.90 12.31
CA ILE A 296 -8.37 -4.81 12.06
C ILE A 296 -8.27 -5.78 13.24
N ASN A 297 -8.46 -7.07 12.96
CA ASN A 297 -8.29 -8.14 13.94
C ASN A 297 -6.81 -8.57 14.05
N GLY A 298 -6.47 -9.30 15.11
CA GLY A 298 -5.11 -9.81 15.31
C GLY A 298 -4.66 -10.80 14.23
N GLU A 299 -5.61 -11.49 13.59
CA GLU A 299 -5.32 -12.48 12.55
C GLU A 299 -4.73 -11.85 11.28
N VAL A 300 -5.22 -10.68 10.87
CA VAL A 300 -4.63 -9.89 9.76
C VAL A 300 -3.17 -9.55 10.08
N PHE A 301 -2.86 -9.20 11.34
CA PHE A 301 -1.48 -8.94 11.78
C PHE A 301 -0.60 -10.19 11.77
N ASP A 302 -1.12 -11.30 12.25
CA ASP A 302 -0.39 -12.56 12.25
C ASP A 302 -0.11 -13.03 10.82
N ALA A 303 -1.04 -12.80 9.90
CA ALA A 303 -0.84 -13.03 8.48
C ALA A 303 0.26 -12.12 7.91
N LEU A 304 0.23 -10.82 8.21
CA LEU A 304 1.27 -9.87 7.81
C LEU A 304 2.65 -10.26 8.35
N GLY A 305 2.75 -10.58 9.63
CA GLY A 305 4.01 -11.02 10.24
C GLY A 305 4.49 -12.39 9.75
N LYS A 306 3.59 -13.26 9.28
CA LYS A 306 3.98 -14.49 8.58
C LYS A 306 4.55 -14.17 7.20
N ILE A 307 3.93 -13.25 6.45
CA ILE A 307 4.39 -12.83 5.11
C ILE A 307 5.77 -12.15 5.21
N GLU A 308 5.99 -11.24 6.17
CA GLU A 308 7.30 -10.61 6.41
C GLU A 308 8.42 -11.64 6.70
N ARG A 309 8.06 -12.78 7.29
CA ARG A 309 8.99 -13.90 7.57
C ARG A 309 9.07 -14.93 6.44
N GLY A 310 8.48 -14.65 5.27
CA GLY A 310 8.47 -15.53 4.11
C GLY A 310 7.50 -16.70 4.22
N GLY A 311 6.45 -16.57 5.03
CA GLY A 311 5.37 -17.55 5.15
C GLY A 311 4.36 -17.49 3.99
N PRO A 312 3.58 -18.56 3.76
CA PRO A 312 2.65 -18.64 2.63
C PRO A 312 1.43 -17.71 2.78
N ILE A 313 1.14 -16.95 1.72
CA ILE A 313 0.00 -16.00 1.60
C ILE A 313 -1.39 -16.68 1.66
N GLN A 314 -1.46 -18.01 1.49
CA GLN A 314 -2.71 -18.75 1.33
C GLN A 314 -3.69 -18.64 2.51
N THR A 315 -3.19 -18.46 3.73
CA THR A 315 -4.02 -18.33 4.94
C THR A 315 -4.89 -17.07 4.89
N TRP A 316 -4.36 -15.97 4.33
CA TRP A 316 -5.05 -14.69 4.23
C TRP A 316 -6.07 -14.64 3.08
N ARG A 317 -5.77 -15.28 1.94
CA ARG A 317 -6.72 -15.36 0.80
C ARG A 317 -8.06 -15.94 1.21
N ARG A 318 -8.07 -16.92 2.13
CA ARG A 318 -9.29 -17.54 2.65
C ARG A 318 -10.11 -16.56 3.48
N GLN A 319 -9.47 -15.71 4.26
CA GLN A 319 -10.14 -14.78 5.17
C GLN A 319 -10.70 -13.56 4.45
N VAL A 320 -9.94 -12.95 3.53
CA VAL A 320 -10.49 -11.86 2.71
C VAL A 320 -11.56 -12.34 1.74
N ALA A 321 -11.48 -13.57 1.24
CA ALA A 321 -12.59 -14.16 0.51
C ALA A 321 -13.86 -14.24 1.37
N THR A 322 -13.75 -14.62 2.65
CA THR A 322 -14.88 -14.61 3.60
C THR A 322 -15.40 -13.20 3.87
N GLU A 323 -14.51 -12.24 4.17
CA GLU A 323 -14.90 -10.85 4.44
C GLU A 323 -15.48 -10.12 3.22
N MET A 324 -15.03 -10.45 2.00
CA MET A 324 -15.59 -9.92 0.76
C MET A 324 -16.91 -10.61 0.39
N ALA A 325 -17.09 -11.90 0.70
CA ALA A 325 -18.34 -12.63 0.49
C ALA A 325 -19.46 -12.13 1.40
N ASP A 326 -19.12 -11.66 2.60
CA ASP A 326 -20.07 -11.07 3.57
C ASP A 326 -20.45 -9.60 3.26
N ARG A 327 -19.95 -9.03 2.16
CA ARG A 327 -20.43 -7.71 1.71
C ARG A 327 -21.85 -7.85 1.17
N PRO A 328 -22.84 -7.10 1.69
CA PRO A 328 -24.13 -7.02 1.02
C PRO A 328 -23.87 -6.50 -0.39
N ARG A 329 -24.27 -7.27 -1.41
CA ARG A 329 -24.41 -6.72 -2.76
C ARG A 329 -25.35 -5.53 -2.60
N ALA A 330 -24.92 -4.35 -3.02
CA ALA A 330 -25.82 -3.21 -3.12
C ALA A 330 -27.05 -3.71 -3.88
N GLU A 331 -28.20 -3.71 -3.22
CA GLU A 331 -29.45 -4.07 -3.85
C GLU A 331 -29.59 -3.17 -5.08
N GLU A 332 -29.49 -3.78 -6.27
CA GLU A 332 -29.84 -3.11 -7.50
C GLU A 332 -31.27 -2.61 -7.29
N GLY A 333 -31.42 -1.30 -7.12
CA GLY A 333 -32.71 -0.67 -7.02
C GLY A 333 -33.52 -1.08 -8.23
N THR A 334 -34.47 -1.98 -8.02
CA THR A 334 -35.55 -2.25 -8.96
C THR A 334 -36.33 -0.96 -9.06
N GLY A 335 -35.93 -0.12 -10.03
CA GLY A 335 -36.67 1.06 -10.42
C GLY A 335 -37.99 0.60 -11.02
N ASP A 336 -39.01 0.51 -10.17
CA ASP A 336 -40.40 0.53 -10.62
C ASP A 336 -40.60 1.84 -11.38
N SER A 337 -40.67 1.72 -12.70
CA SER A 337 -41.18 2.78 -13.57
C SER A 337 -42.67 2.89 -13.33
N PRO A 338 -43.22 4.05 -12.93
CA PRO A 338 -44.65 4.24 -12.92
C PRO A 338 -45.10 4.45 -14.37
N ASP A 339 -45.59 3.37 -14.99
CA ASP A 339 -46.34 3.49 -16.23
C ASP A 339 -47.66 4.20 -15.95
N SER A 340 -47.79 5.33 -16.62
CA SER A 340 -48.99 6.14 -16.81
C SER A 340 -50.16 5.33 -17.35
N GLY A 341 -51.30 5.43 -16.64
CA GLY A 341 -52.64 5.10 -17.09
C GLY A 341 -53.64 6.09 -16.49
#